data_AF-A0A671K1E4-F1
#
_entry.id   AF-A0A671K1E4-F1
#
_cell.length_a   1.000
_cell.length_b   1.000
_cell.length_c   1.000
_cell.angle_alpha   90.00
_cell.angle_beta   90.00
_cell.angle_gamma   90.00
#
_symmetry.space_group_name_H-M   'P 1'
#
loop_
_entity.id
_entity.type
_entity.pdbx_description
1 polymer ?
#
loop_
_entity_poly.entity_id
_entity_poly.type
_entity_poly.pdbx_seq_one_letter_code
_entity_poly.pdbx_strand_id
1 'polypeptide(L)'
;MLNFPLYIVCCVTVLLGCALANLTFAKQGQKRICDTSLMISSDFSASLDTDAEGNGNIHNRSLSAWTWMNQIYCYVWEVNIKSSLINSEYCTFPSGMDTRLNSLPIYQDILVLKQDKEDRKCFRATFERVIVGCTCVWAKTS
;
A
#
# COMPACT_ATOMS: atom_id res chain seq x y z
N MET A 1 4.53 -67.21 -29.03
CA MET A 1 3.35 -66.69 -28.32
C MET A 1 3.70 -65.30 -27.80
N LEU A 2 3.21 -64.26 -28.47
CA LEU A 2 3.53 -62.87 -28.15
C LEU A 2 2.83 -62.46 -26.85
N ASN A 3 3.57 -61.83 -25.95
CA ASN A 3 3.16 -61.32 -24.64
C ASN A 3 2.10 -60.19 -24.77
N PHE A 4 0.90 -60.53 -25.23
CA PHE A 4 -0.28 -59.66 -25.25
C PHE A 4 -0.54 -58.90 -23.94
N PRO A 5 -0.45 -59.52 -22.73
CA PRO A 5 -0.72 -58.78 -21.49
C PRO A 5 0.33 -57.70 -21.19
N LEU A 6 1.59 -57.90 -21.61
CA LEU A 6 2.67 -56.94 -21.35
C LEU A 6 2.52 -55.68 -22.22
N TYR A 7 2.04 -55.84 -23.45
CA TYR A 7 1.82 -54.73 -24.38
C TYR A 7 0.66 -53.83 -23.92
N ILE A 8 -0.42 -54.44 -23.42
CA ILE A 8 -1.59 -53.72 -22.90
C ILE A 8 -1.21 -52.93 -21.64
N VAL A 9 -0.46 -53.52 -20.72
CA VAL A 9 0.00 -52.83 -19.50
C VAL A 9 0.88 -51.64 -19.85
N CYS A 10 1.79 -51.78 -20.82
CA CYS A 10 2.64 -50.69 -21.29
C CYS A 10 1.84 -49.54 -21.92
N CYS A 11 0.85 -49.85 -22.76
CA CYS A 11 -0.01 -48.82 -23.35
C CYS A 11 -0.81 -48.06 -22.27
N VAL A 12 -1.35 -48.75 -21.28
CA VAL A 12 -2.14 -48.13 -20.21
C VAL A 12 -1.26 -47.22 -19.34
N THR A 13 -0.03 -47.64 -18.99
CA THR A 13 0.88 -46.81 -18.16
C THR A 13 1.37 -45.58 -18.91
N VAL A 14 1.67 -45.69 -20.21
CA VAL A 14 2.06 -44.55 -21.05
C VAL A 14 0.91 -43.55 -21.19
N LEU A 15 -0.32 -44.03 -21.45
CA LEU A 15 -1.49 -43.17 -21.56
C LEU A 15 -1.80 -42.45 -20.24
N LEU A 16 -1.68 -43.15 -19.10
CA LEU A 16 -1.88 -42.55 -17.78
C LEU A 16 -0.82 -41.48 -17.48
N GLY A 17 0.45 -41.75 -17.84
CA GLY A 17 1.54 -40.79 -17.71
C GLY A 17 1.35 -39.54 -18.56
N CYS A 18 0.90 -39.70 -19.81
CA CYS A 18 0.58 -38.58 -20.70
C CYS A 18 -0.60 -37.74 -20.17
N ALA A 19 -1.64 -38.39 -19.64
CA ALA A 19 -2.79 -37.68 -19.06
C ALA A 19 -2.39 -36.87 -17.82
N LEU A 20 -1.57 -37.44 -16.93
CA LEU A 20 -1.07 -36.77 -15.73
C LEU A 20 -0.13 -35.61 -16.07
N ALA A 21 0.73 -35.75 -17.09
CA ALA A 21 1.62 -34.68 -17.54
C ALA A 21 0.86 -33.50 -18.19
N ASN A 22 -0.22 -33.78 -18.92
CA ASN A 22 -1.08 -32.72 -19.47
C ASN A 22 -1.84 -31.98 -18.36
N LEU A 23 -2.25 -32.68 -17.30
CA LEU A 23 -2.91 -32.10 -16.13
C LEU A 23 -1.99 -31.15 -15.34
N THR A 24 -0.71 -31.51 -15.17
CA THR A 24 0.27 -30.62 -14.52
C THR A 24 0.59 -29.40 -15.38
N PHE A 25 0.66 -29.56 -16.71
CA PHE A 25 0.90 -28.46 -17.64
C PHE A 25 -0.28 -27.48 -17.72
N ALA A 26 -1.52 -27.99 -17.71
CA ALA A 26 -2.73 -27.16 -17.73
C ALA A 26 -2.84 -26.26 -16.47
N LYS A 27 -2.36 -26.73 -15.32
CA LYS A 27 -2.37 -25.94 -14.07
C LYS A 27 -1.34 -24.80 -14.08
N GLN A 28 -0.29 -24.91 -14.90
CA GLN A 28 0.78 -23.91 -15.01
C GLN A 28 0.45 -22.79 -16.02
N GLY A 29 -0.59 -22.98 -16.84
CA GLY A 29 -1.00 -22.05 -17.90
C GLY A 29 -2.12 -21.06 -17.56
N GLN A 30 -2.62 -21.05 -16.31
CA GLN A 30 -3.64 -20.08 -15.90
C GLN A 30 -2.97 -18.71 -15.70
N LYS A 31 -2.83 -17.96 -16.79
CA LYS A 31 -2.40 -16.57 -16.81
C LYS A 31 -3.40 -15.79 -15.94
N ARG A 32 -3.02 -15.44 -14.71
CA ARG A 32 -3.86 -14.59 -13.85
C ARG A 32 -4.01 -13.25 -14.59
N ILE A 33 -5.22 -12.99 -15.06
CA ILE A 33 -5.60 -11.69 -15.61
C ILE A 33 -5.92 -10.84 -14.39
N CYS A 34 -5.37 -9.62 -14.30
CA CYS A 34 -5.72 -8.74 -13.20
C CYS A 34 -7.23 -8.49 -13.24
N ASP A 35 -7.95 -8.88 -12.18
CA ASP A 35 -9.42 -8.98 -12.15
C ASP A 35 -10.16 -7.63 -12.33
N THR A 36 -9.46 -6.50 -12.30
CA THR A 36 -10.09 -5.17 -12.34
C THR A 36 -9.21 -4.16 -13.06
N SER A 37 -9.77 -3.46 -14.04
CA SER A 37 -9.17 -2.27 -14.66
C SER A 37 -9.57 -1.04 -13.85
N LEU A 38 -8.58 -0.28 -13.39
CA LEU A 38 -8.81 0.99 -12.70
C LEU A 38 -8.41 2.10 -13.68
N MET A 39 -9.41 2.79 -14.23
CA MET A 39 -9.20 3.85 -15.20
C MET A 39 -9.02 5.17 -14.46
N ILE A 40 -7.79 5.68 -14.41
CA ILE A 40 -7.50 7.03 -13.92
C ILE A 40 -7.85 7.99 -15.07
N SER A 41 -8.70 8.98 -14.82
CA SER A 41 -9.05 9.98 -15.83
C SER A 41 -7.78 10.71 -16.29
N SER A 42 -7.64 10.92 -17.60
CA SER A 42 -6.53 11.69 -18.18
C SER A 42 -6.48 13.14 -17.70
N ASP A 43 -7.60 13.65 -17.18
CA ASP A 43 -7.71 15.01 -16.64
C ASP A 43 -7.13 15.12 -15.22
N PHE A 44 -6.69 13.99 -14.64
CA PHE A 44 -6.00 13.96 -13.36
C PHE A 44 -4.55 14.42 -13.53
N SER A 45 -4.36 15.74 -13.56
CA SER A 45 -3.07 16.34 -13.29
C SER A 45 -2.89 16.41 -11.76
N ALA A 46 -2.21 15.43 -11.17
CA ALA A 46 -1.60 15.67 -9.87
C ALA A 46 -0.55 16.77 -10.08
N SER A 47 -0.81 17.97 -9.54
CA SER A 47 0.19 19.02 -9.38
C SER A 47 1.36 18.44 -8.58
N LEU A 48 2.35 17.90 -9.29
CA LEU A 48 3.68 17.64 -8.75
C LEU A 48 4.24 19.03 -8.43
N ASP A 49 4.42 19.31 -7.15
CA ASP A 49 5.27 20.39 -6.61
C ASP A 49 4.70 21.78 -6.27
N THR A 50 3.40 22.00 -6.03
CA THR A 50 3.01 23.31 -5.41
C THR A 50 1.97 23.29 -4.28
N ASP A 51 1.12 22.28 -4.15
CA ASP A 51 -0.01 22.37 -3.19
C ASP A 51 0.27 21.78 -1.80
N ALA A 52 1.39 21.07 -1.61
CA ALA A 52 1.86 20.65 -0.28
C ALA A 52 2.57 21.78 0.48
N GLU A 53 2.78 22.94 -0.17
CA GLU A 53 3.31 24.16 0.43
C GLU A 53 2.17 25.09 0.92
N GLY A 54 1.07 24.50 1.40
CA GLY A 54 0.10 25.24 2.22
C GLY A 54 0.82 25.80 3.45
N ASN A 55 1.29 27.05 3.36
CA ASN A 55 2.10 27.71 4.37
C ASN A 55 3.34 26.86 4.76
N GLY A 56 4.35 26.75 3.89
CA GLY A 56 5.45 25.76 3.94
C GLY A 56 6.15 25.49 5.29
N ASN A 57 6.03 26.37 6.30
CA ASN A 57 6.50 26.17 7.66
C ASN A 57 5.40 25.96 8.72
N ILE A 58 4.18 25.56 8.34
CA ILE A 58 3.06 25.32 9.26
C ILE A 58 3.42 24.31 10.35
N HIS A 59 4.19 23.29 10.00
CA HIS A 59 4.69 22.26 10.91
C HIS A 59 5.55 22.82 12.06
N ASN A 60 6.19 23.97 11.87
CA ASN A 60 6.99 24.67 12.89
C ASN A 60 6.22 25.82 13.58
N ARG A 61 5.16 26.33 12.94
CA ARG A 61 4.34 27.44 13.47
C ARG A 61 3.13 26.97 14.27
N SER A 62 2.73 25.72 14.09
CA SER A 62 1.63 25.11 14.85
C SER A 62 1.95 25.10 16.34
N LEU A 63 0.93 25.34 17.17
CA LEU A 63 1.01 25.10 18.62
C LEU A 63 1.27 23.61 18.94
N SER A 64 0.94 22.73 18.00
CA SER A 64 1.23 21.29 18.04
C SER A 64 2.20 20.96 16.91
N ALA A 65 3.45 21.40 17.05
CA ALA A 65 4.46 21.26 16.01
C ALA A 65 4.75 19.79 15.65
N TRP A 66 5.07 19.55 14.38
CA TRP A 66 5.39 18.22 13.86
C TRP A 66 6.59 18.23 12.93
N THR A 67 7.16 17.05 12.68
CA THR A 67 8.23 16.83 11.69
C THR A 67 7.75 15.92 10.57
N TRP A 68 8.17 16.21 9.34
CA TRP A 68 7.88 15.34 8.20
C TRP A 68 8.85 14.16 8.17
N MET A 69 8.31 12.96 7.98
CA MET A 69 9.05 11.72 7.73
C MET A 69 8.66 11.17 6.37
N ASN A 70 9.66 10.88 5.54
CA ASN A 70 9.46 10.18 4.28
C ASN A 70 9.21 8.70 4.58
N GLN A 71 7.99 8.21 4.32
CA GLN A 71 7.73 6.77 4.31
C GLN A 71 8.16 6.22 2.96
N ILE A 72 9.36 5.63 2.88
CA ILE A 72 9.83 4.94 1.68
C ILE A 72 9.16 3.55 1.65
N TYR A 73 8.01 3.42 0.99
CA TYR A 73 7.45 2.10 0.68
C TYR A 73 8.22 1.49 -0.49
N CYS A 74 9.12 0.55 -0.19
CA CYS A 74 9.95 -0.16 -1.17
C CYS A 74 9.20 -1.07 -2.17
N TYR A 75 8.05 -0.69 -2.73
CA TYR A 75 7.37 -1.43 -3.82
C TYR A 75 6.21 -0.65 -4.48
N VAL A 76 6.19 0.67 -4.38
CA VAL A 76 5.18 1.52 -5.04
C VAL A 76 5.91 2.47 -5.97
N TRP A 77 5.48 2.56 -7.23
CA TRP A 77 5.94 3.59 -8.16
C TRP A 77 5.84 4.95 -7.47
N GLU A 78 7.00 5.61 -7.41
CA GLU A 78 7.37 6.80 -6.66
C GLU A 78 6.22 7.72 -6.19
N VAL A 79 5.61 7.40 -5.06
CA VAL A 79 4.86 8.37 -4.26
C VAL A 79 5.64 8.61 -2.97
N ASN A 80 6.34 9.74 -2.90
CA ASN A 80 6.99 10.22 -1.68
C ASN A 80 5.92 10.66 -0.69
N ILE A 81 5.35 9.71 0.07
CA ILE A 81 4.38 10.02 1.12
C ILE A 81 5.15 10.58 2.33
N LYS A 82 4.90 11.85 2.64
CA LYS A 82 5.37 12.48 3.86
C LYS A 82 4.32 12.26 4.96
N SER A 83 4.68 11.53 6.00
CA SER A 83 3.89 11.41 7.23
C SER A 83 4.42 12.39 8.28
N SER A 84 3.62 12.82 9.24
CA SER A 84 4.07 13.69 10.33
C SER A 84 4.32 12.94 11.64
N LEU A 85 5.36 13.32 12.40
CA LEU A 85 5.58 12.95 13.80
C LEU A 85 5.33 14.12 14.75
N ILE A 86 4.72 13.84 15.91
CA ILE A 86 4.49 14.81 16.97
C ILE A 86 5.81 15.17 17.67
N ASN A 87 6.11 16.46 17.81
CA ASN A 87 7.33 16.91 18.49
C ASN A 87 7.19 17.00 20.01
N SER A 88 5.96 17.16 20.53
CA SER A 88 5.66 17.25 21.96
C SER A 88 4.27 16.72 22.26
N GLU A 89 4.10 16.06 23.41
CA GLU A 89 2.80 15.56 23.89
C GLU A 89 1.77 16.68 24.10
N TYR A 90 2.23 17.87 24.49
CA TYR A 90 1.38 19.01 24.81
C TYR A 90 1.52 20.13 23.77
N CYS A 91 0.61 21.09 23.83
CA CYS A 91 0.70 22.26 22.97
C CYS A 91 1.67 23.31 23.52
N THR A 92 2.42 23.93 22.63
CA THR A 92 3.44 24.94 22.93
C THR A 92 2.94 26.33 22.55
N PHE A 93 2.91 27.22 23.53
CA PHE A 93 2.65 28.66 23.36
C PHE A 93 3.94 29.45 23.52
N PRO A 94 3.98 30.74 23.12
CA PRO A 94 5.11 31.63 23.40
C PRO A 94 5.45 31.73 24.89
N SER A 95 4.47 31.54 25.77
CA SER A 95 4.64 31.52 27.24
C SER A 95 5.16 30.19 27.79
N GLY A 96 5.34 29.18 26.94
CA GLY A 96 5.69 27.81 27.34
C GLY A 96 4.60 26.79 27.02
N MET A 97 4.74 25.61 27.58
CA MET A 97 3.85 24.47 27.36
C MET A 97 2.59 24.55 28.23
N ASP A 98 1.42 24.23 27.68
CA ASP A 98 0.16 24.13 28.44
C ASP A 98 -0.26 22.66 28.60
N THR A 99 -0.13 22.13 29.82
CA THR A 99 -0.44 20.71 30.13
C THR A 99 -1.93 20.39 30.10
N ARG A 100 -2.80 21.39 29.96
CA ARG A 100 -4.24 21.20 29.77
C ARG A 100 -4.61 20.89 28.33
N LEU A 101 -3.64 21.02 27.41
CA LEU A 101 -3.84 20.88 25.98
C LEU A 101 -2.89 19.81 25.41
N ASN A 102 -3.44 18.86 24.67
CA ASN A 102 -2.71 17.76 24.06
C ASN A 102 -2.49 18.01 22.56
N SER A 103 -1.30 17.67 22.10
CA SER A 103 -0.97 17.59 20.67
C SER A 103 -1.34 16.20 20.15
N LEU A 104 -2.28 16.14 19.22
CA LEU A 104 -2.76 14.87 18.65
C LEU A 104 -2.57 14.82 17.13
N PRO A 105 -2.31 13.61 16.57
CA PRO A 105 -2.12 13.44 15.13
C PRO A 105 -3.45 13.53 14.38
N ILE A 106 -3.43 14.12 13.19
CA ILE A 106 -4.55 14.12 12.25
C ILE A 106 -4.33 12.98 11.26
N TYR A 107 -5.26 12.03 11.25
CA TYR A 107 -5.23 10.89 10.35
C TYR A 107 -6.08 11.16 9.10
N GLN A 108 -5.58 10.71 7.95
CA GLN A 108 -6.32 10.71 6.70
C GLN A 108 -6.15 9.37 5.99
N ASP A 109 -7.25 8.81 5.50
CA ASP A 109 -7.22 7.60 4.69
C ASP A 109 -7.07 8.00 3.21
N ILE A 110 -6.01 7.52 2.57
CA ILE A 110 -5.66 7.80 1.18
C ILE A 110 -5.71 6.53 0.35
N LEU A 111 -6.14 6.63 -0.92
CA LEU A 111 -6.12 5.51 -1.84
C LEU A 111 -4.73 5.37 -2.47
N VAL A 112 -4.10 4.21 -2.32
CA VAL A 112 -2.78 3.91 -2.91
C VAL A 112 -2.86 2.68 -3.81
N LEU A 113 -1.99 2.65 -4.82
CA LEU A 113 -1.79 1.47 -5.68
C LEU A 113 -0.56 0.71 -5.19
N LYS A 114 -0.75 -0.53 -4.77
CA LYS A 114 0.34 -1.44 -4.37
C LYS A 114 0.55 -2.48 -5.45
N GLN A 115 1.79 -2.63 -5.92
CA GLN A 115 2.14 -3.69 -6.85
C GLN A 115 1.98 -5.05 -6.16
N ASP A 116 1.37 -6.00 -6.85
CA ASP A 116 1.21 -7.35 -6.32
C ASP A 116 2.59 -8.04 -6.20
N LYS A 117 2.80 -8.77 -5.11
CA LYS A 117 4.09 -9.41 -4.78
C LYS A 117 4.33 -10.67 -5.60
N GLU A 118 3.26 -11.38 -5.98
CA GLU A 118 3.30 -12.62 -6.74
C GLU A 118 3.28 -12.31 -8.25
N ASP A 119 2.46 -11.35 -8.68
CA ASP A 119 2.37 -10.90 -10.06
C ASP A 119 2.69 -9.41 -10.20
N ARG A 120 3.95 -9.09 -10.49
CA ARG A 120 4.43 -7.72 -10.70
C ARG A 120 3.71 -6.97 -11.84
N LYS A 121 2.85 -7.61 -12.63
CA LYS A 121 2.05 -6.94 -13.67
C LYS A 121 0.72 -6.41 -13.13
N CYS A 122 0.31 -6.85 -11.95
CA CYS A 122 -0.93 -6.42 -11.32
C CYS A 122 -0.68 -5.41 -10.19
N PHE A 123 -1.65 -4.52 -10.02
CA PHE A 123 -1.70 -3.56 -8.93
C PHE A 123 -3.02 -3.74 -8.18
N ARG A 124 -2.97 -3.52 -6.88
CA ARG A 124 -4.13 -3.51 -6.00
C ARG A 124 -4.32 -2.14 -5.41
N ALA A 125 -5.53 -1.62 -5.54
CA ALA A 125 -5.94 -0.40 -4.84
C ALA A 125 -6.26 -0.73 -3.38
N THR A 126 -5.64 -0.01 -2.45
CA THR A 126 -5.84 -0.16 -1.00
C THR A 126 -5.92 1.21 -0.34
N PHE A 127 -6.75 1.35 0.69
CA PHE A 127 -6.69 2.53 1.54
C PHE A 127 -5.56 2.38 2.56
N GLU A 128 -4.72 3.40 2.68
CA GLU A 128 -3.68 3.51 3.70
C GLU A 128 -3.95 4.73 4.56
N ARG A 129 -3.75 4.57 5.88
CA ARG A 129 -3.92 5.66 6.83
C ARG A 129 -2.60 6.37 7.04
N VAL A 130 -2.57 7.67 6.76
CA VAL A 130 -1.39 8.52 6.92
C VAL A 130 -1.63 9.62 7.94
N ILE A 131 -0.56 10.13 8.55
CA ILE A 131 -0.62 11.28 9.44
C ILE A 131 -0.23 12.53 8.65
N VAL A 132 -1.15 13.48 8.50
CA VAL A 132 -0.97 14.67 7.65
C VAL A 132 -0.53 15.91 8.44
N GLY A 133 -0.64 15.86 9.76
CA GLY A 133 -0.22 16.93 10.66
C GLY A 133 -0.64 16.64 12.10
N CYS A 134 -0.53 17.66 12.95
CA CYS A 134 -0.97 17.59 14.34
C CYS A 134 -1.87 18.78 14.69
N THR A 135 -2.73 18.58 15.67
CA THR A 135 -3.65 19.60 16.18
C THR A 135 -3.60 19.68 17.70
N CYS A 136 -4.00 20.84 18.23
CA CYS A 136 -4.06 21.11 19.65
C CYS A 136 -5.49 20.97 20.16
N VAL A 137 -5.71 20.10 21.16
CA VAL A 137 -7.04 19.86 21.73
C VAL A 137 -7.02 19.92 23.24
N TRP A 138 -8.17 20.21 23.86
CA TRP A 138 -8.31 20.10 25.30
C TRP A 138 -8.12 18.67 25.78
N ALA A 139 -7.26 18.51 26.78
CA ALA A 139 -7.16 17.27 27.52
C ALA A 139 -8.53 16.95 28.11
N LYS A 140 -8.96 15.69 28.00
CA LYS A 140 -10.19 15.26 28.69
C LYS A 140 -9.99 15.50 30.18
N THR A 141 -10.83 16.35 30.73
CA THR A 141 -11.02 16.44 32.18
C THR A 141 -11.83 15.21 32.58
N SER A 142 -11.25 14.39 33.45
CA SER A 142 -11.86 13.18 34.01
C SER A 142 -13.11 13.50 34.82
#